data_AF-A0A7S1NXG9-F1
#
_entry.id   AF-A0A7S1NXG9-F1
#
_cell.length_a   1.000
_cell.length_b   1.000
_cell.length_c   1.000
_cell.angle_alpha   90.00
_cell.angle_beta   90.00
_cell.angle_gamma   90.00
#
_symmetry.space_group_name_H-M   'P 1'
#
loop_
_entity.id
_entity.type
_entity.pdbx_description
1 polymer ?
#
loop_
_entity_poly.entity_id
_entity_poly.type
_entity_poly.pdbx_seq_one_letter_code
_entity_poly.pdbx_strand_id
1 'polypeptide(L)'
;MQRIVDEFAKTADTVKYKGGDEPVPAAITDDTFPAAHTLQLLGHALADEAKKKRAVEIASNMPNLSRIEIGDHEHALLLVPVREVWGFLEHLQAALVSRGRERSLTLCLDLSPNEFTAPVHDWQSPCLWGRGSNDKLPPVEEVTIIVSGIIVSGDLDDDGPTDDDHYETFYSNVMVTITSFTDELKGHKKTYVGLFGGNLRTEFQRRFMAQQAGLNLSGGPYKLSLDGQGLCVERSAGTWMVTRRPMKAAETAAMHAGVREHLDGVQRRAVGLEDRQTDE
;
A
#
# COMPACT_ATOMS: atom_id res chain seq x y z
N MET A 1 26.92 -0.06 34.71
CA MET A 1 26.07 -0.78 33.72
C MET A 1 25.39 0.22 32.78
N GLN A 2 24.76 1.28 33.29
CA GLN A 2 24.11 2.34 32.47
C GLN A 2 24.99 2.89 31.34
N ARG A 3 26.24 3.31 31.64
CA ARG A 3 27.17 3.83 30.63
C ARG A 3 27.47 2.87 29.47
N ILE A 4 27.54 1.56 29.75
CA ILE A 4 27.80 0.54 28.72
C ILE A 4 26.56 0.39 27.82
N VAL A 5 25.36 0.45 28.41
CA VAL A 5 24.10 0.44 27.67
C VAL A 5 23.97 1.70 26.81
N ASP A 6 24.31 2.87 27.34
CA ASP A 6 24.27 4.14 26.61
C ASP A 6 25.27 4.15 25.43
N GLU A 7 26.48 3.63 25.63
CA GLU A 7 27.49 3.50 24.56
C GLU A 7 27.02 2.51 23.49
N PHE A 8 26.42 1.39 23.88
CA PHE A 8 25.89 0.39 22.94
C PHE A 8 24.69 0.91 22.15
N ALA A 9 23.77 1.61 22.81
CA ALA A 9 22.59 2.22 22.19
C ALA A 9 22.99 3.22 21.09
N LYS A 10 24.08 3.96 21.30
CA LYS A 10 24.61 4.92 20.33
C LYS A 10 25.12 4.29 19.04
N THR A 11 25.57 3.04 19.10
CA THR A 11 26.12 2.31 17.95
C THR A 11 25.14 1.30 17.34
N ALA A 12 23.94 1.15 17.91
CA ALA A 12 22.98 0.18 17.43
C ALA A 12 22.36 0.65 16.10
N ASP A 13 22.38 -0.21 15.08
CA ASP A 13 21.73 0.05 13.79
C ASP A 13 20.21 -0.18 13.86
N THR A 14 19.78 -1.06 14.77
CA THR A 14 18.40 -1.48 14.95
C THR A 14 17.96 -1.32 16.40
N VAL A 15 16.81 -0.68 16.60
CA VAL A 15 16.11 -0.59 17.88
C VAL A 15 14.94 -1.57 17.86
N LYS A 16 14.83 -2.43 18.87
CA LYS A 16 13.71 -3.36 19.01
C LYS A 16 12.79 -2.89 20.12
N TYR A 17 11.49 -2.83 19.85
CA TYR A 17 10.46 -2.51 20.84
C TYR A 17 9.40 -3.60 20.86
N LYS A 18 9.19 -4.20 22.04
CA LYS A 18 8.27 -5.34 22.25
C LYS A 18 6.92 -4.95 22.89
N GLY A 19 6.75 -3.66 23.25
CA GLY A 19 5.56 -3.21 23.98
C GLY A 19 5.48 -3.75 25.40
N GLY A 20 6.62 -3.92 26.08
CA GLY A 20 6.62 -4.25 27.50
C GLY A 20 6.13 -3.06 28.34
N ASP A 21 5.50 -3.33 29.48
CA ASP A 21 5.09 -2.28 30.40
C ASP A 21 6.33 -1.61 31.02
N GLU A 22 6.43 -0.28 30.87
CA GLU A 22 7.50 0.54 31.45
C GLU A 22 6.91 1.33 32.64
N PRO A 23 7.17 0.94 33.91
CA PRO A 23 6.67 1.67 35.08
C PRO A 23 7.18 3.12 35.11
N VAL A 24 8.41 3.32 34.62
CA VAL A 24 9.05 4.61 34.43
C VAL A 24 9.69 4.60 33.04
N PRO A 25 9.05 5.21 32.03
CA PRO A 25 9.60 5.24 30.68
C PRO A 25 10.94 5.97 30.63
N ALA A 26 11.94 5.38 29.98
CA ALA A 26 13.20 6.07 29.73
C ALA A 26 12.98 7.28 28.81
N ALA A 27 13.57 8.43 29.13
CA ALA A 27 13.54 9.58 28.25
C ALA A 27 14.34 9.27 26.97
N ILE A 28 13.67 9.31 25.82
CA ILE A 28 14.30 9.10 24.52
C ILE A 28 14.54 10.45 23.86
N THR A 29 15.78 10.70 23.49
CA THR A 29 16.21 11.91 22.78
C THR A 29 16.91 11.50 21.49
N ASP A 30 17.23 12.50 20.65
CA ASP A 30 17.96 12.27 19.40
C ASP A 30 19.36 11.62 19.61
N ASP A 31 19.92 11.76 20.81
CA ASP A 31 21.22 11.20 21.19
C ASP A 31 21.13 9.76 21.73
N THR A 32 19.92 9.24 21.94
CA THR A 32 19.72 7.88 22.46
C THR A 32 20.10 6.83 21.41
N PHE A 33 19.66 7.01 20.17
CA PHE A 33 19.91 6.08 19.06
C PHE A 33 20.38 6.79 17.78
N PRO A 34 21.50 7.54 17.82
CA PRO A 34 21.98 8.35 16.70
C PRO A 34 22.33 7.51 15.45
N ALA A 35 22.85 6.30 15.60
CA ALA A 35 23.20 5.44 14.47
C ALA A 35 22.01 4.65 13.90
N ALA A 36 20.94 4.48 14.69
CA ALA A 36 19.89 3.55 14.34
C ALA A 36 19.07 4.04 13.15
N HIS A 37 18.91 3.16 12.16
CA HIS A 37 18.11 3.40 10.97
C HIS A 37 16.91 2.46 10.86
N THR A 38 16.85 1.41 11.68
CA THR A 38 15.76 0.44 11.70
C THR A 38 15.05 0.43 13.05
N LEU A 39 13.72 0.56 13.03
CA LEU A 39 12.88 0.24 14.19
C LEU A 39 12.16 -1.08 13.93
N GLN A 40 12.40 -2.07 14.78
CA GLN A 40 11.69 -3.35 14.75
C GLN A 40 10.64 -3.40 15.87
N LEU A 41 9.38 -3.52 15.49
CA LEU A 41 8.21 -3.60 16.36
C LEU A 41 7.77 -5.06 16.50
N LEU A 42 7.65 -5.53 17.73
CA LEU A 42 7.46 -6.95 18.05
C LEU A 42 6.30 -7.14 19.03
N GLY A 43 5.64 -8.30 18.93
CA GLY A 43 4.62 -8.72 19.90
C GLY A 43 3.53 -7.66 20.09
N HIS A 44 3.48 -7.08 21.30
CA HIS A 44 2.45 -6.12 21.70
C HIS A 44 2.84 -4.65 21.50
N ALA A 45 3.89 -4.36 20.73
CA ALA A 45 4.40 -2.99 20.50
C ALA A 45 3.34 -1.97 20.07
N LEU A 46 2.27 -2.41 19.42
CA LEU A 46 1.17 -1.57 18.94
C LEU A 46 -0.20 -1.95 19.55
N ALA A 47 -0.23 -2.71 20.65
CA ALA A 47 -1.46 -3.30 21.18
C ALA A 47 -2.48 -2.28 21.76
N ASP A 48 -2.00 -1.11 22.17
CA ASP A 48 -2.83 -0.04 22.73
C ASP A 48 -2.23 1.35 22.43
N GLU A 49 -2.99 2.41 22.70
CA GLU A 49 -2.57 3.79 22.42
C GLU A 49 -1.30 4.21 23.17
N ALA A 50 -1.08 3.72 24.39
CA ALA A 50 0.12 4.06 25.15
C ALA A 50 1.36 3.44 24.51
N LYS A 51 1.27 2.17 24.09
CA LYS A 51 2.35 1.47 23.40
C LYS A 51 2.61 2.05 22.01
N LYS A 52 1.56 2.43 21.27
CA LYS A 52 1.68 3.15 19.99
C LYS A 52 2.38 4.50 20.16
N LYS A 53 1.97 5.30 21.15
CA LYS A 53 2.62 6.58 21.45
C LYS A 53 4.10 6.40 21.79
N ARG A 54 4.44 5.36 22.56
CA ARG A 54 5.82 5.03 22.89
C ARG A 54 6.63 4.62 21.66
N ALA A 55 6.07 3.81 20.77
CA ALA A 55 6.71 3.45 19.51
C ALA A 55 6.98 4.69 18.64
N VAL A 56 6.03 5.63 18.56
CA VAL A 56 6.20 6.91 17.84
C VAL A 56 7.28 7.77 18.49
N GLU A 57 7.34 7.85 19.81
CA GLU A 57 8.40 8.56 20.53
C GLU A 57 9.78 8.00 20.20
N ILE A 58 9.95 6.67 20.23
CA ILE A 58 11.21 6.02 19.87
C ILE A 58 11.58 6.33 18.42
N ALA A 59 10.66 6.08 17.48
CA ALA A 59 10.87 6.26 16.06
C ALA A 59 11.23 7.71 15.70
N SER A 60 10.48 8.69 16.22
CA SER A 60 10.68 10.11 15.90
C SER A 60 11.97 10.70 16.46
N ASN A 61 12.56 10.07 17.49
CA ASN A 61 13.87 10.39 18.05
C ASN A 61 15.03 9.61 17.41
N MET A 62 14.80 8.80 16.38
CA MET A 62 15.87 8.17 15.60
C MET A 62 16.22 9.05 14.38
N PRO A 63 17.29 9.84 14.42
CA PRO A 63 17.59 10.81 13.36
C PRO A 63 17.89 10.15 12.00
N ASN A 64 18.28 8.89 11.98
CA ASN A 64 18.61 8.12 10.78
C ASN A 64 17.55 7.08 10.41
N LEU A 65 16.37 7.09 11.05
CA LEU A 65 15.28 6.16 10.73
C LEU A 65 15.01 6.18 9.22
N SER A 66 15.00 5.00 8.62
CA SER A 66 14.68 4.79 7.20
C SER A 66 13.89 3.51 6.98
N ARG A 67 13.87 2.59 7.97
CA ARG A 67 13.22 1.30 7.88
C ARG A 67 12.39 0.99 9.13
N ILE A 68 11.19 0.47 8.89
CA ILE A 68 10.32 -0.06 9.94
C ILE A 68 10.10 -1.53 9.63
N GLU A 69 10.32 -2.38 10.62
CA GLU A 69 10.05 -3.80 10.55
C GLU A 69 8.98 -4.13 11.59
N ILE A 70 7.99 -4.92 11.21
CA ILE A 70 6.90 -5.30 12.09
C ILE A 70 6.73 -6.80 12.06
N GLY A 71 6.94 -7.41 13.23
CA GLY A 71 7.10 -8.85 13.38
C GLY A 71 8.58 -9.30 13.36
N ASP A 72 8.75 -10.59 13.56
CA ASP A 72 10.02 -11.31 13.62
C ASP A 72 9.81 -12.62 12.87
N HIS A 73 10.54 -12.75 11.75
CA HIS A 73 10.52 -13.88 10.82
C HIS A 73 10.72 -15.27 11.47
N GLU A 74 11.24 -15.32 12.69
CA GLU A 74 11.57 -16.56 13.40
C GLU A 74 10.53 -16.90 14.49
N HIS A 75 9.95 -15.90 15.17
CA HIS A 75 9.25 -16.14 16.44
C HIS A 75 7.99 -15.31 16.73
N ALA A 76 7.64 -14.29 15.94
CA ALA A 76 6.46 -13.48 16.24
C ALA A 76 5.84 -12.86 14.98
N LEU A 77 4.71 -13.43 14.56
CA LEU A 77 3.77 -12.76 13.67
C LEU A 77 3.29 -11.45 14.32
N LEU A 78 2.86 -10.51 13.48
CA LEU A 78 2.11 -9.35 13.92
C LEU A 78 0.92 -9.83 14.79
N LEU A 79 0.94 -9.55 16.10
CA LEU A 79 -0.16 -9.89 17.02
C LEU A 79 -1.26 -8.81 17.04
N VAL A 80 -1.16 -7.83 16.15
CA VAL A 80 -2.10 -6.72 16.04
C VAL A 80 -2.64 -6.68 14.61
N PRO A 81 -3.88 -6.23 14.39
CA PRO A 81 -4.38 -6.06 13.03
C PRO A 81 -3.55 -5.02 12.26
N VAL A 82 -3.50 -5.15 10.93
CA VAL A 82 -2.77 -4.21 10.05
C VAL A 82 -3.19 -2.75 10.26
N ARG A 83 -4.44 -2.50 10.71
CA ARG A 83 -4.89 -1.14 11.05
C ARG A 83 -4.08 -0.43 12.13
N GLU A 84 -3.54 -1.16 13.09
CA GLU A 84 -2.72 -0.56 14.14
C GLU A 84 -1.38 -0.10 13.57
N VAL A 85 -0.90 -0.74 12.50
CA VAL A 85 0.26 -0.29 11.73
C VAL A 85 -0.05 1.03 11.03
N TRP A 86 -1.22 1.20 10.40
CA TRP A 86 -1.61 2.50 9.81
C TRP A 86 -1.66 3.60 10.87
N GLY A 87 -2.36 3.35 11.97
CA GLY A 87 -2.45 4.31 13.06
C GLY A 87 -1.07 4.73 13.54
N PHE A 88 -0.15 3.79 13.71
CA PHE A 88 1.24 4.10 14.04
C PHE A 88 1.94 4.97 12.98
N LEU A 89 1.84 4.61 11.70
CA LEU A 89 2.48 5.36 10.60
C LEU A 89 1.95 6.78 10.46
N GLU A 90 0.64 6.99 10.63
CA GLU A 90 0.03 8.33 10.60
C GLU A 90 0.57 9.23 11.72
N HIS A 91 0.65 8.71 12.95
CA HIS A 91 1.20 9.45 14.09
C HIS A 91 2.71 9.68 13.93
N LEU A 92 3.43 8.72 13.37
CA LEU A 92 4.85 8.86 13.08
C LEU A 92 5.09 9.98 12.05
N GLN A 93 4.31 10.02 10.97
CA GLN A 93 4.44 11.08 9.96
C GLN A 93 4.19 12.46 10.58
N ALA A 94 3.13 12.61 11.38
CA ALA A 94 2.87 13.86 12.09
C ALA A 94 4.06 14.28 12.97
N ALA A 95 4.65 13.33 13.70
CA ALA A 95 5.84 13.58 14.53
C ALA A 95 7.08 13.95 13.71
N LEU A 96 7.36 13.24 12.61
CA LEU A 96 8.50 13.52 11.73
C LEU A 96 8.37 14.89 11.06
N VAL A 97 7.18 15.25 10.56
CA VAL A 97 6.88 16.56 9.97
C VAL A 97 7.06 17.67 11.01
N SER A 98 6.54 17.51 12.23
CA SER A 98 6.70 18.50 13.31
C SER A 98 8.17 18.78 13.66
N ARG A 99 9.06 17.81 13.39
CA ARG A 99 10.50 17.90 13.62
C ARG A 99 11.29 18.33 12.38
N GLY A 100 10.63 18.56 11.24
CA GLY A 100 11.30 18.88 9.97
C GLY A 100 12.14 17.73 9.41
N ARG A 101 11.78 16.47 9.72
CA ARG A 101 12.52 15.25 9.37
C ARG A 101 11.74 14.31 8.46
N GLU A 102 10.75 14.83 7.72
CA GLU A 102 10.01 14.04 6.72
C GLU A 102 10.99 13.38 5.75
N ARG A 103 10.77 12.09 5.50
CA ARG A 103 11.62 11.26 4.65
C ARG A 103 10.84 10.04 4.17
N SER A 104 11.32 9.45 3.10
CA SER A 104 10.85 8.16 2.63
C SER A 104 11.26 7.04 3.58
N LEU A 105 10.35 6.09 3.78
CA LEU A 105 10.58 4.89 4.58
C LEU A 105 10.50 3.63 3.73
N THR A 106 11.17 2.59 4.22
CA THR A 106 10.98 1.19 3.82
C THR A 106 10.17 0.49 4.90
N LEU A 107 9.12 -0.26 4.51
CA LEU A 107 8.32 -1.05 5.44
C LEU A 107 8.53 -2.54 5.20
N CYS A 108 8.77 -3.30 6.27
CA CYS A 108 8.76 -4.76 6.26
C CYS A 108 7.67 -5.26 7.21
N LEU A 109 6.77 -6.10 6.71
CA LEU A 109 5.64 -6.67 7.46
C LEU A 109 5.73 -8.19 7.45
N ASP A 110 5.69 -8.82 8.63
CA ASP A 110 5.49 -10.26 8.76
C ASP A 110 4.03 -10.56 9.10
N LEU A 111 3.34 -11.22 8.18
CA LEU A 111 1.90 -11.45 8.23
C LEU A 111 1.57 -12.95 8.13
N SER A 112 0.48 -13.33 8.78
CA SER A 112 -0.15 -14.63 8.56
C SER A 112 -0.95 -14.61 7.26
N PRO A 113 -1.05 -15.74 6.53
CA PRO A 113 -2.01 -15.88 5.44
C PRO A 113 -3.44 -15.51 5.83
N ASN A 114 -3.81 -15.73 7.10
CA ASN A 114 -5.15 -15.47 7.62
C ASN A 114 -5.51 -13.97 7.60
N GLU A 115 -4.51 -13.06 7.67
CA GLU A 115 -4.74 -11.61 7.54
C GLU A 115 -5.25 -11.23 6.14
N PHE A 116 -4.89 -12.04 5.13
CA PHE A 116 -5.34 -11.87 3.76
C PHE A 116 -6.66 -12.60 3.48
N THR A 117 -7.12 -13.51 4.33
CA THR A 117 -8.42 -14.17 4.16
C THR A 117 -9.47 -13.65 5.14
N ALA A 118 -9.08 -12.80 6.09
CA ALA A 118 -9.99 -12.13 7.02
C ALA A 118 -11.01 -11.26 6.26
N PRO A 119 -12.24 -11.12 6.78
CA PRO A 119 -13.25 -10.29 6.15
C PRO A 119 -12.77 -8.86 5.93
N VAL A 120 -12.85 -8.40 4.68
CA VAL A 120 -12.30 -7.09 4.23
C VAL A 120 -12.99 -5.90 4.93
N HIS A 121 -14.20 -6.06 5.46
CA HIS A 121 -14.95 -4.98 6.11
C HIS A 121 -14.46 -4.63 7.53
N ASP A 122 -13.61 -5.46 8.13
CA ASP A 122 -13.15 -5.26 9.51
C ASP A 122 -11.86 -4.41 9.62
N TRP A 123 -11.39 -3.86 8.50
CA TRP A 123 -10.15 -3.09 8.41
C TRP A 123 -8.90 -3.88 8.82
N GLN A 124 -9.00 -5.20 8.90
CA GLN A 124 -7.88 -6.06 9.29
C GLN A 124 -6.99 -6.39 8.08
N SER A 125 -7.58 -6.39 6.88
CA SER A 125 -6.87 -6.78 5.67
C SER A 125 -5.92 -5.68 5.17
N PRO A 126 -4.67 -6.02 4.78
CA PRO A 126 -3.71 -5.07 4.20
C PRO A 126 -4.17 -4.48 2.85
N CYS A 127 -5.23 -5.04 2.24
CA CYS A 127 -5.82 -4.59 0.98
C CYS A 127 -6.41 -3.16 0.99
N LEU A 128 -6.42 -2.48 2.14
CA LEU A 128 -7.10 -1.21 2.35
C LEU A 128 -6.17 0.02 2.40
N TRP A 129 -4.91 -0.11 1.94
CA TRP A 129 -3.86 0.95 1.97
C TRP A 129 -4.14 2.25 1.20
N GLY A 130 -5.38 2.54 0.79
CA GLY A 130 -5.74 3.89 0.31
C GLY A 130 -7.22 4.23 0.25
N ARG A 131 -8.04 3.65 1.14
CA ARG A 131 -9.38 4.19 1.42
C ARG A 131 -9.34 5.45 2.31
N GLY A 132 -8.56 6.46 1.93
CA GLY A 132 -8.84 7.86 2.31
C GLY A 132 -7.87 8.60 3.23
N SER A 133 -6.61 8.20 3.39
CA SER A 133 -5.67 8.97 4.24
C SER A 133 -4.19 8.96 3.84
N ASN A 134 -3.85 8.66 2.58
CA ASN A 134 -2.43 8.51 2.20
C ASN A 134 -1.61 9.80 2.34
N ASP A 135 -2.26 10.97 2.33
CA ASP A 135 -1.61 12.26 2.65
C ASP A 135 -1.10 12.33 4.10
N LYS A 136 -1.62 11.48 4.99
CA LYS A 136 -1.21 11.39 6.40
C LYS A 136 -0.13 10.33 6.63
N LEU A 137 0.17 9.50 5.64
CA LEU A 137 1.23 8.49 5.74
C LEU A 137 2.59 9.12 5.38
N PRO A 138 3.69 8.60 5.95
CA PRO A 138 5.00 8.96 5.44
C PRO A 138 5.14 8.47 3.99
N PRO A 139 5.96 9.13 3.15
CA PRO A 139 6.32 8.54 1.86
C PRO A 139 6.92 7.14 2.09
N VAL A 140 6.41 6.14 1.38
CA VAL A 140 6.90 4.75 1.47
C VAL A 140 7.41 4.31 0.12
N GLU A 141 8.73 4.18 0.01
CA GLU A 141 9.39 3.82 -1.24
C GLU A 141 9.34 2.31 -1.49
N GLU A 142 9.50 1.51 -0.45
CA GLU A 142 9.58 0.07 -0.55
C GLU A 142 8.70 -0.61 0.51
N VAL A 143 7.97 -1.63 0.10
CA VAL A 143 7.19 -2.49 1.00
C VAL A 143 7.60 -3.94 0.78
N THR A 144 7.95 -4.62 1.86
CA THR A 144 8.22 -6.05 1.90
C THR A 144 7.17 -6.69 2.79
N ILE A 145 6.41 -7.64 2.27
CA ILE A 145 5.49 -8.48 3.02
C ILE A 145 6.05 -9.88 3.02
N ILE A 146 6.27 -10.44 4.20
CA ILE A 146 6.64 -11.83 4.40
C ILE A 146 5.41 -12.54 4.93
N VAL A 147 4.94 -13.54 4.19
CA VAL A 147 3.78 -14.33 4.58
C VAL A 147 4.26 -15.69 5.08
N SER A 148 4.09 -15.91 6.38
CA SER A 148 4.55 -17.09 7.10
C SER A 148 3.38 -17.84 7.72
N GLY A 149 3.26 -19.15 7.44
CA GLY A 149 2.22 -20.00 8.01
C GLY A 149 1.51 -20.87 6.98
N ILE A 150 0.31 -21.31 7.34
CA ILE A 150 -0.62 -22.07 6.48
C ILE A 150 -1.99 -21.40 6.54
N ILE A 151 -2.77 -21.50 5.46
CA ILE A 151 -4.19 -21.18 5.55
C ILE A 151 -4.87 -22.37 6.22
N VAL A 152 -5.54 -22.13 7.34
CA VAL A 152 -6.34 -23.14 8.03
C VAL A 152 -7.78 -22.96 7.57
N SER A 153 -8.28 -23.86 6.74
CA SER A 153 -9.72 -23.98 6.46
C SER A 153 -10.42 -24.44 7.73
N GLY A 154 -11.49 -23.75 8.11
CA GLY A 154 -12.27 -24.09 9.30
C GLY A 154 -13.22 -25.26 9.01
N ASP A 155 -13.12 -26.29 9.85
CA ASP A 155 -14.01 -27.44 10.08
C ASP A 155 -14.56 -28.29 8.90
N LEU A 156 -14.48 -29.60 9.11
CA LEU A 156 -14.82 -30.72 8.21
C LEU A 156 -16.32 -30.91 7.94
N ASP A 157 -17.16 -29.90 8.17
CA ASP A 157 -18.59 -30.00 7.90
C ASP A 157 -18.86 -29.65 6.43
N ASP A 158 -19.48 -30.59 5.72
CA ASP A 158 -19.59 -30.85 4.28
C ASP A 158 -20.07 -29.69 3.35
N ASP A 159 -20.25 -28.47 3.86
CA ASP A 159 -20.73 -27.29 3.12
C ASP A 159 -19.83 -26.03 3.28
N GLY A 160 -18.65 -26.17 3.91
CA GLY A 160 -17.68 -25.06 4.08
C GLY A 160 -16.90 -24.69 2.80
N PRO A 161 -16.35 -23.46 2.71
CA PRO A 161 -15.47 -23.07 1.61
C PRO A 161 -14.31 -24.05 1.48
N THR A 162 -14.04 -24.48 0.25
CA THR A 162 -12.95 -25.42 -0.02
C THR A 162 -11.61 -24.74 0.20
N ASP A 163 -10.55 -25.52 0.41
CA ASP A 163 -9.18 -24.99 0.45
C ASP A 163 -8.88 -24.11 -0.78
N ASP A 164 -9.43 -24.44 -1.96
CA ASP A 164 -9.24 -23.68 -3.20
C ASP A 164 -9.85 -22.28 -3.14
N ASP A 165 -11.01 -22.12 -2.49
CA ASP A 165 -11.68 -20.82 -2.29
C ASP A 165 -10.86 -19.90 -1.37
N HIS A 166 -10.23 -20.49 -0.34
CA HIS A 166 -9.35 -19.78 0.56
C HIS A 166 -8.06 -19.32 -0.13
N TYR A 167 -7.43 -20.18 -0.95
CA TYR A 167 -6.26 -19.79 -1.74
C TYR A 167 -6.61 -18.73 -2.81
N GLU A 168 -7.80 -18.79 -3.41
CA GLU A 168 -8.25 -17.78 -4.37
C GLU A 168 -8.48 -16.43 -3.70
N THR A 169 -9.11 -16.45 -2.52
CA THR A 169 -9.30 -15.24 -1.71
C THR A 169 -7.97 -14.64 -1.29
N PHE A 170 -7.04 -15.48 -0.78
CA PHE A 170 -5.68 -15.07 -0.42
C PHE A 170 -4.96 -14.42 -1.60
N TYR A 171 -4.93 -15.10 -2.76
CA TYR A 171 -4.27 -14.60 -3.97
C TYR A 171 -4.87 -13.26 -4.41
N SER A 172 -6.20 -13.18 -4.49
CA SER A 172 -6.91 -11.95 -4.89
C SER A 172 -6.57 -10.79 -3.97
N ASN A 173 -6.57 -11.02 -2.65
CA ASN A 173 -6.28 -9.99 -1.66
C ASN A 173 -4.81 -9.55 -1.67
N VAL A 174 -3.86 -10.47 -1.89
CA VAL A 174 -2.45 -10.09 -2.13
C VAL A 174 -2.33 -9.20 -3.38
N MET A 175 -2.99 -9.56 -4.48
CA MET A 175 -2.95 -8.76 -5.71
C MET A 175 -3.58 -7.38 -5.53
N VAL A 176 -4.72 -7.28 -4.84
CA VAL A 176 -5.35 -5.99 -4.50
C VAL A 176 -4.43 -5.14 -3.62
N THR A 177 -3.77 -5.74 -2.62
CA THR A 177 -2.79 -5.07 -1.76
C THR A 177 -1.66 -4.46 -2.59
N ILE A 178 -1.06 -5.24 -3.48
CA ILE A 178 -0.01 -4.78 -4.39
C ILE A 178 -0.49 -3.61 -5.25
N THR A 179 -1.67 -3.73 -5.86
CA THR A 179 -2.23 -2.66 -6.71
C THR A 179 -2.47 -1.37 -5.92
N SER A 180 -3.03 -1.46 -4.71
CA SER A 180 -3.20 -0.31 -3.81
C SER A 180 -1.87 0.37 -3.52
N PHE A 181 -0.81 -0.40 -3.21
CA PHE A 181 0.50 0.18 -2.92
C PHE A 181 1.10 0.89 -4.15
N THR A 182 0.96 0.30 -5.33
CA THR A 182 1.49 0.88 -6.56
C THR A 182 0.80 2.18 -6.97
N ASP A 183 -0.49 2.30 -6.67
CA ASP A 183 -1.32 3.43 -7.10
C ASP A 183 -1.36 4.56 -6.06
N GLU A 184 -1.29 4.22 -4.77
CA GLU A 184 -1.70 5.15 -3.72
C GLU A 184 -0.56 5.58 -2.79
N LEU A 185 0.56 4.84 -2.71
CA LEU A 185 1.69 5.22 -1.85
C LEU A 185 2.58 6.29 -2.50
N LYS A 186 2.76 7.40 -1.78
CA LYS A 186 3.62 8.51 -2.22
C LYS A 186 5.07 8.06 -2.37
N GLY A 187 5.61 8.19 -3.57
CA GLY A 187 7.01 7.90 -3.88
C GLY A 187 7.33 6.41 -4.05
N HIS A 188 6.32 5.54 -4.10
CA HIS A 188 6.50 4.10 -4.16
C HIS A 188 7.31 3.63 -5.38
N LYS A 189 8.22 2.69 -5.13
CA LYS A 189 9.15 2.11 -6.10
C LYS A 189 9.06 0.60 -6.15
N LYS A 190 8.83 -0.08 -5.02
CA LYS A 190 8.92 -1.54 -4.95
C LYS A 190 8.00 -2.15 -3.91
N THR A 191 7.25 -3.17 -4.32
CA THR A 191 6.59 -4.10 -3.41
C THR A 191 7.14 -5.49 -3.61
N TYR A 192 7.49 -6.19 -2.52
CA TYR A 192 7.86 -7.60 -2.52
C TYR A 192 6.93 -8.37 -1.58
N VAL A 193 6.42 -9.51 -2.04
CA VAL A 193 5.61 -10.43 -1.24
C VAL A 193 6.30 -11.80 -1.24
N GLY A 194 7.00 -12.14 -0.16
CA GLY A 194 7.64 -13.43 0.06
C GLY A 194 6.68 -14.43 0.70
N LEU A 195 6.68 -15.68 0.23
CA LEU A 195 5.76 -16.73 0.66
C LEU A 195 6.55 -17.90 1.27
N PHE A 196 6.50 -18.06 2.59
CA PHE A 196 7.31 -19.03 3.34
C PHE A 196 6.58 -20.35 3.66
N GLY A 197 5.37 -20.57 3.13
CA GLY A 197 4.66 -21.85 3.18
C GLY A 197 4.74 -22.63 1.87
N GLY A 198 5.08 -23.92 1.93
CA GLY A 198 5.26 -24.77 0.74
C GLY A 198 4.03 -24.81 -0.17
N ASN A 199 2.83 -25.01 0.40
CA ASN A 199 1.57 -25.03 -0.36
C ASN A 199 1.18 -23.62 -0.82
N LEU A 200 1.32 -22.60 0.03
CA LEU A 200 1.03 -21.20 -0.32
C LEU A 200 1.80 -20.76 -1.56
N ARG A 201 3.10 -21.03 -1.58
CA ARG A 201 3.96 -20.65 -2.70
C ARG A 201 3.55 -21.37 -3.98
N THR A 202 3.33 -22.68 -3.93
CA THR A 202 2.93 -23.47 -5.10
C THR A 202 1.57 -23.00 -5.66
N GLU A 203 0.58 -22.81 -4.78
CA GLU A 203 -0.76 -22.38 -5.18
C GLU A 203 -0.80 -20.94 -5.70
N PHE A 204 -0.03 -20.04 -5.08
CA PHE A 204 0.12 -18.67 -5.56
C PHE A 204 0.78 -18.64 -6.93
N GLN A 205 1.86 -19.39 -7.13
CA GLN A 205 2.56 -19.49 -8.42
C GLN A 205 1.64 -20.06 -9.51
N ARG A 206 0.88 -21.12 -9.20
CA ARG A 206 -0.09 -21.73 -10.12
C ARG A 206 -1.10 -20.69 -10.61
N ARG A 207 -1.68 -19.92 -9.67
CA ARG A 207 -2.67 -18.85 -9.98
C ARG A 207 -2.04 -17.70 -10.73
N PHE A 208 -0.87 -17.24 -10.31
CA PHE A 208 -0.14 -16.18 -11.00
C PHE A 208 0.09 -16.53 -12.47
N MET A 209 0.56 -17.75 -12.77
CA MET A 209 0.79 -18.19 -14.15
C MET A 209 -0.51 -18.30 -14.96
N ALA A 210 -1.60 -18.74 -14.35
CA ALA A 210 -2.91 -18.81 -15.01
C ALA A 210 -3.49 -17.42 -15.34
N GLN A 211 -3.23 -16.42 -14.48
CA GLN A 211 -3.80 -15.08 -14.60
C GLN A 211 -2.84 -14.06 -15.22
N GLN A 212 -1.56 -14.39 -15.43
CA GLN A 212 -0.54 -13.46 -15.91
C GLN A 212 -0.91 -12.77 -17.23
N ALA A 213 -1.60 -13.46 -18.13
CA ALA A 213 -2.04 -12.89 -19.41
C ALA A 213 -3.16 -11.84 -19.25
N GLY A 214 -3.94 -11.91 -18.16
CA GLY A 214 -5.01 -10.95 -17.83
C GLY A 214 -4.55 -9.81 -16.93
N LEU A 215 -3.45 -9.99 -16.20
CA LEU A 215 -2.79 -8.92 -15.45
C LEU A 215 -2.15 -7.95 -16.46
N ASN A 216 -2.86 -6.87 -16.77
CA ASN A 216 -2.46 -5.84 -17.74
C ASN A 216 -1.30 -4.96 -17.22
N LEU A 217 -0.27 -5.59 -16.68
CA LEU A 217 0.91 -4.97 -16.08
C LEU A 217 2.11 -4.99 -17.05
N SER A 218 2.00 -5.77 -18.14
CA SER A 218 2.91 -5.71 -19.28
C SER A 218 2.64 -4.44 -20.10
N GLY A 219 3.18 -3.31 -19.66
CA GLY A 219 3.12 -2.02 -20.37
C GLY A 219 2.96 -0.80 -19.47
N GLY A 220 2.68 -1.02 -18.17
CA GLY A 220 2.60 0.04 -17.17
C GLY A 220 3.97 0.48 -16.63
N PRO A 221 4.01 1.45 -15.71
CA PRO A 221 5.25 1.91 -15.07
C PRO A 221 5.88 0.87 -14.13
N TYR A 222 5.22 -0.27 -13.90
CA TYR A 222 5.66 -1.33 -13.00
C TYR A 222 5.94 -2.63 -13.76
N LYS A 223 7.01 -3.32 -13.35
CA LYS A 223 7.43 -4.63 -13.83
C LYS A 223 7.17 -5.65 -12.74
N LEU A 224 6.62 -6.81 -13.10
CA LEU A 224 6.41 -7.93 -12.19
C LEU A 224 7.43 -9.02 -12.47
N SER A 225 7.93 -9.63 -11.40
CA SER A 225 8.75 -10.83 -11.46
C SER A 225 8.41 -11.74 -10.31
N LEU A 226 8.22 -13.02 -10.61
CA LEU A 226 8.13 -14.07 -9.60
C LEU A 226 9.52 -14.68 -9.45
N ASP A 227 10.17 -14.51 -8.31
CA ASP A 227 11.32 -15.33 -7.94
C ASP A 227 10.83 -16.56 -7.17
N GLY A 228 11.65 -17.60 -7.03
CA GLY A 228 11.22 -18.84 -6.36
C GLY A 228 10.82 -18.67 -4.88
N GLN A 229 10.82 -17.46 -4.33
CA GLN A 229 10.40 -17.13 -2.98
C GLN A 229 9.14 -16.25 -2.94
N GLY A 230 8.81 -15.55 -4.02
CA GLY A 230 7.68 -14.62 -3.98
C GLY A 230 7.51 -13.75 -5.21
N LEU A 231 6.57 -12.81 -5.09
CA LEU A 231 6.23 -11.85 -6.14
C LEU A 231 6.88 -10.50 -5.85
N CYS A 232 7.58 -9.96 -6.85
CA CYS A 232 8.19 -8.64 -6.81
C CYS A 232 7.54 -7.75 -7.86
N VAL A 233 7.18 -6.54 -7.46
CA VAL A 233 6.63 -5.48 -8.32
C VAL A 233 7.50 -4.25 -8.17
N GLU A 234 8.20 -3.87 -9.24
CA GLU A 234 9.16 -2.77 -9.24
C GLU A 234 8.80 -1.72 -10.28
N ARG A 235 8.89 -0.45 -9.91
CA ARG A 235 8.73 0.66 -10.83
C ARG A 235 9.89 0.65 -11.82
N SER A 236 9.58 0.48 -13.09
CA SER A 236 10.58 0.56 -14.16
C SER A 236 11.18 1.95 -14.19
N ALA A 237 12.51 2.05 -14.14
CA ALA A 237 13.27 3.27 -14.41
C ALA A 237 13.22 3.59 -15.91
N GLY A 238 12.02 3.81 -16.44
CA GLY A 238 11.77 4.15 -17.83
C GLY A 238 11.34 5.61 -17.91
N THR A 239 12.23 6.44 -18.46
CA THR A 239 11.89 7.77 -18.98
C THR A 239 10.69 7.65 -19.90
N TRP A 240 9.50 7.90 -19.39
CA TRP A 240 8.36 8.18 -20.24
C TRP A 240 8.65 9.54 -20.85
N MET A 241 9.17 9.54 -22.09
CA MET A 241 8.81 10.62 -23.00
C MET A 241 7.29 10.65 -22.97
N VAL A 242 6.77 11.65 -22.26
CA VAL A 242 5.40 12.08 -22.38
C VAL A 242 5.24 12.50 -23.83
N THR A 243 4.99 11.53 -24.71
CA THR A 243 4.14 11.79 -25.86
C THR A 243 2.77 12.00 -25.25
N ARG A 244 2.56 13.22 -24.70
CA ARG A 244 1.27 13.88 -24.85
C ARG A 244 0.99 13.72 -26.33
N ARG A 245 0.18 12.73 -26.71
CA ARG A 245 -0.69 12.96 -27.85
C ARG A 245 -1.36 14.28 -27.49
N PRO A 246 -1.15 15.37 -28.23
CA PRO A 246 -2.06 16.48 -28.11
C PRO A 246 -3.43 15.83 -28.30
N MET A 247 -4.27 15.87 -27.27
CA MET A 247 -5.69 15.67 -27.44
C MET A 247 -6.03 16.60 -28.60
N LYS A 248 -6.27 15.99 -29.76
CA LYS A 248 -6.61 16.71 -30.96
C LYS A 248 -7.77 17.60 -30.53
N ALA A 249 -7.61 18.89 -30.78
CA ALA A 249 -8.68 19.86 -30.93
C ALA A 249 -9.61 19.42 -32.10
N ALA A 250 -10.23 18.25 -31.96
CA ALA A 250 -11.12 17.63 -32.93
C ALA A 250 -12.53 17.39 -32.37
N GLU A 251 -12.76 17.62 -31.07
CA GLU A 251 -14.13 17.61 -30.51
C GLU A 251 -14.75 19.00 -30.34
N THR A 252 -14.03 20.08 -30.64
CA THR A 252 -14.61 21.45 -30.66
C THR A 252 -14.90 21.97 -32.08
N ALA A 253 -14.46 21.27 -33.13
CA ALA A 253 -14.79 21.59 -34.52
C ALA A 253 -16.09 20.91 -34.99
N ALA A 254 -16.42 19.72 -34.47
CA ALA A 254 -17.66 19.02 -34.81
C ALA A 254 -18.91 19.67 -34.17
N MET A 255 -18.76 20.31 -33.02
CA MET A 255 -19.87 20.99 -32.33
C MET A 255 -20.16 22.39 -32.93
N HIS A 256 -19.16 23.04 -33.54
CA HIS A 256 -19.35 24.32 -34.25
C HIS A 256 -19.79 24.17 -35.71
N ALA A 257 -19.61 23.00 -36.34
CA ALA A 257 -20.17 22.72 -37.67
C ALA A 257 -21.66 22.34 -37.59
N GLY A 258 -22.08 21.57 -36.58
CA GLY A 258 -23.48 21.15 -36.42
C GLY A 258 -24.44 22.26 -35.99
N VAL A 259 -23.96 23.28 -35.27
CA VAL A 259 -24.81 24.42 -34.87
C VAL A 259 -24.98 25.44 -36.02
N ARG A 260 -24.05 25.49 -36.97
CA ARG A 260 -24.14 26.39 -38.14
C ARG A 260 -25.09 25.87 -39.22
N GLU A 261 -25.17 24.55 -39.43
CA GLU A 261 -26.16 23.95 -40.34
C GLU A 261 -27.60 24.02 -39.80
N HIS A 262 -27.80 24.03 -38.48
CA HIS A 262 -29.14 24.13 -37.89
C HIS A 262 -29.69 25.57 -37.94
N LEU A 263 -28.84 26.60 -37.88
CA LEU A 263 -29.26 28.00 -37.98
C LEU A 263 -29.49 28.47 -39.43
N ASP A 264 -28.72 27.98 -40.41
CA ASP A 264 -28.96 28.28 -41.83
C ASP A 264 -30.19 27.56 -42.41
N GLY A 265 -30.59 26.41 -41.83
CA GLY A 265 -31.81 25.69 -42.20
C GLY A 265 -33.10 26.32 -41.67
N VAL A 266 -33.05 26.97 -40.50
CA VAL A 266 -34.21 27.66 -39.90
C VAL A 266 -34.45 29.02 -40.56
N GLN A 267 -33.39 29.71 -41.00
CA GLN A 267 -33.53 31.03 -41.64
C GLN A 267 -34.01 30.95 -43.11
N ARG A 268 -33.88 29.81 -43.80
CA ARG A 268 -34.51 29.59 -45.12
C ARG A 268 -35.98 29.16 -45.08
N ARG A 269 -36.50 28.72 -43.92
CA ARG A 269 -37.94 28.42 -43.75
C ARG A 269 -38.78 29.63 -43.36
N ALA A 270 -38.16 30.74 -42.94
CA ALA A 270 -38.86 31.97 -42.56
C ALA A 270 -39.04 32.99 -43.72
N VAL A 271 -38.50 32.72 -44.92
CA VAL A 271 -38.58 33.64 -46.09
C VAL A 271 -39.43 33.04 -47.24
N GLY A 272 -40.17 31.96 -46.99
CA GLY A 272 -40.94 31.23 -48.02
C GLY A 272 -42.43 31.05 -47.73
N LEU A 273 -43.01 31.87 -46.84
CA LEU A 273 -44.42 31.80 -46.45
C LEU A 273 -45.10 33.18 -46.46
N GLU A 274 -44.80 33.99 -47.48
CA GLU A 274 -45.63 35.11 -47.90
C GLU A 274 -45.63 35.09 -49.43
N ASP A 275 -46.57 34.34 -50.02
CA ASP A 275 -47.14 34.57 -51.36
C ASP A 275 -47.95 33.34 -51.78
N ARG A 276 -49.22 33.30 -51.37
CA ARG A 276 -50.33 32.69 -52.11
C ARG A 276 -51.65 33.00 -51.40
N GLN A 277 -52.09 34.24 -51.60
CA GLN A 277 -53.49 34.63 -51.58
C GLN A 277 -53.80 35.22 -52.97
N THR A 278 -55.06 35.11 -53.42
CA THR A 278 -55.65 35.64 -54.68
C THR A 278 -55.22 34.89 -55.98
N ASP A 279 -56.07 34.37 -56.86
CA ASP A 279 -57.50 34.59 -57.14
C ASP A 279 -58.14 33.37 -57.84
N GLU A 280 -59.48 33.38 -57.79
CA GLU A 280 -60.52 32.83 -58.70
C GLU A 280 -60.17 31.91 -59.88
#